data_AF-A0A3D1PBB6-F1
#
_entry.id   AF-A0A3D1PBB6-F1
#
_cell.length_a   1.000
_cell.length_b   1.000
_cell.length_c   1.000
_cell.angle_alpha   90.00
_cell.angle_beta   90.00
_cell.angle_gamma   90.00
#
_symmetry.space_group_name_H-M   'P 1'
#
loop_
_entity.id
_entity.type
_entity.pdbx_description
1 polymer ?
#
loop_
_entity_poly.entity_id
_entity_poly.type
_entity_poly.pdbx_seq_one_letter_code
_entity_poly.pdbx_strand_id
1 'polypeptide(L)' 'MVKIVRFHNYGSADVLQLDDLPLSEPAEGEVRLKVEAIGLNRAEVAFREGKYLETPEKLPSTLGYEAAGVIDAIGAGVT' A
#
# COMPACT_ATOMS: atom_id res chain seq x y z
N MET A 1 13.11 -6.89 5.03
CA MET A 1 12.73 -6.39 3.69
C MET A 1 11.36 -6.95 3.38
N VAL A 2 10.41 -6.10 3.00
CA VAL A 2 9.06 -6.49 2.58
C VAL A 2 8.82 -6.04 1.16
N LYS A 3 8.05 -6.83 0.40
CA LYS A 3 7.68 -6.48 -0.98
C LYS A 3 6.40 -5.67 -0.99
N ILE A 4 6.37 -4.65 -1.83
CA ILE A 4 5.20 -3.82 -2.06
C ILE A 4 5.03 -3.56 -3.56
N VAL A 5 3.78 -3.48 -4.02
CA VAL A 5 3.49 -3.04 -5.38
C VAL A 5 3.40 -1.52 -5.40
N ARG A 6 4.21 -0.86 -6.22
CA ARG A 6 4.19 0.59 -6.44
C ARG A 6 4.13 0.93 -7.92
N PHE A 7 3.72 2.16 -8.24
CA PHE A 7 3.89 2.73 -9.56
C PHE A 7 4.76 4.00 -9.49
N HIS A 8 5.71 4.09 -10.41
CA HIS A 8 6.67 5.21 -10.50
C HIS A 8 6.25 6.26 -11.52
N ASN A 9 5.29 5.93 -12.39
CA ASN A 9 4.67 6.80 -13.38
C ASN A 9 3.20 6.38 -13.53
N TYR A 10 2.32 7.29 -13.97
CA TYR A 10 0.96 6.91 -14.34
C TYR A 10 0.93 6.01 -15.57
N GLY A 11 -0.06 5.11 -15.66
CA GLY A 11 -0.24 4.29 -16.86
C GLY A 11 -1.10 3.04 -16.69
N SER A 12 -1.00 2.14 -17.68
CA SER A 12 -1.60 0.81 -17.69
C SER A 12 -1.01 -0.08 -16.59
N ALA A 13 -1.35 -1.37 -16.55
CA ALA A 13 -0.76 -2.29 -15.58
C ALA A 13 0.77 -2.40 -15.67
N ASP A 14 1.38 -2.03 -16.81
CA ASP A 14 2.81 -2.17 -17.07
C ASP A 14 3.69 -1.24 -16.20
N VAL A 15 3.10 -0.23 -15.56
CA VAL A 15 3.81 0.66 -14.63
C VAL A 15 3.92 0.10 -13.21
N LEU A 16 3.25 -1.03 -12.93
CA LEU A 16 3.29 -1.69 -11.63
C LEU A 16 4.63 -2.42 -11.45
N GLN A 17 5.28 -2.15 -10.32
CA GLN A 17 6.57 -2.72 -9.97
C GLN A 17 6.54 -3.26 -8.55
N LEU A 18 7.25 -4.36 -8.33
CA LEU A 18 7.53 -4.86 -6.98
C LEU A 18 8.81 -4.20 -6.48
N ASP A 19 8.66 -3.41 -5.42
CA ASP A 19 9.78 -2.80 -4.73
C ASP A 19 9.98 -3.46 -3.36
N ASP A 20 11.23 -3.50 -2.91
CA ASP A 20 11.58 -3.90 -1.55
C ASP A 20 11.68 -2.67 -0.65
N LEU A 21 11.03 -2.72 0.51
CA LEU A 21 11.12 -1.69 1.55
C LEU A 21 11.64 -2.28 2.88
N PRO A 22 12.27 -1.45 3.73
CA PRO A 22 12.53 -1.85 5.10
C PRO A 22 11.21 -2.14 5.82
N LEU A 23 11.23 -3.10 6.74
CA LEU A 23 10.10 -3.34 7.64
C LEU A 23 10.16 -2.30 8.75
N SER A 24 9.13 -1.49 8.89
CA SER A 24 9.01 -0.48 9.95
C SER A 24 8.27 -1.05 11.16
N GLU A 25 8.65 -0.61 12.36
CA GLU A 25 7.85 -0.84 13.57
C GLU A 25 6.62 0.08 13.60
N PRO A 26 5.47 -0.39 14.10
CA PRO A 26 4.27 0.44 14.23
C PRO A 26 4.49 1.59 15.21
N ALA A 27 3.99 2.78 14.90
CA ALA A 27 3.99 3.92 15.80
C ALA A 27 2.94 3.80 16.91
N GLU A 28 2.89 4.75 17.84
CA GLU A 28 1.84 4.82 18.86
C GLU A 28 0.44 4.83 18.21
N GLY A 29 -0.45 3.96 18.70
CA GLY A 29 -1.80 3.80 18.15
C GLY A 29 -1.90 3.00 16.83
N GLU A 30 -0.79 2.48 16.31
CA GLU A 30 -0.79 1.68 15.07
C GLU A 30 -0.64 0.18 15.32
N VAL A 31 -1.09 -0.62 14.36
CA VAL A 31 -0.77 -2.05 14.27
C VAL A 31 -0.01 -2.33 12.99
N ARG A 32 0.86 -3.34 13.02
CA ARG A 32 1.47 -3.87 11.81
C ARG A 32 0.74 -5.14 11.40
N LEU A 33 0.19 -5.08 10.19
CA LEU A 33 -0.51 -6.20 9.57
C LEU A 33 0.44 -6.94 8.63
N LYS A 34 0.72 -8.21 8.91
CA LYS A 34 1.29 -9.13 7.92
C LYS A 34 0.18 -9.51 6.94
N VAL A 35 0.14 -8.80 5.82
CA VAL A 35 -0.89 -8.95 4.78
C VAL A 35 -0.83 -10.34 4.16
N GLU A 36 -1.97 -11.03 4.13
CA GLU A 36 -2.16 -12.34 3.47
C GLU A 36 -3.04 -12.22 2.22
N ALA A 37 -3.98 -11.27 2.22
CA ALA A 37 -4.83 -10.96 1.08
C ALA A 37 -5.07 -9.46 0.96
N ILE A 38 -5.24 -8.98 -0.27
CA ILE A 38 -5.61 -7.60 -0.59
C ILE A 38 -6.89 -7.56 -1.41
N GLY A 39 -7.73 -6.57 -1.15
CA GLY A 39 -8.86 -6.25 -2.01
C GLY A 39 -8.40 -5.54 -3.29
N LEU A 40 -9.11 -5.76 -4.39
CA LEU A 40 -8.89 -5.05 -5.64
C LEU A 40 -10.16 -4.29 -6.00
N ASN A 41 -10.05 -2.96 -6.07
CA ASN A 41 -11.15 -2.10 -6.49
C ASN A 41 -10.82 -1.42 -7.84
N ARG A 42 -11.84 -0.85 -8.49
CA ARG A 42 -11.65 -0.14 -9.76
C ARG A 42 -11.02 1.24 -9.56
N ALA A 43 -11.10 1.78 -8.34
CA ALA A 43 -10.53 3.05 -7.97
C ALA A 43 -9.00 3.04 -8.09
N GLU A 44 -8.31 1.95 -7.75
CA GLU A 44 -6.86 1.82 -7.89
C GLU A 44 -6.41 1.91 -9.35
N VAL A 45 -7.19 1.34 -10.28
CA VAL A 45 -6.91 1.45 -11.72
C VAL A 45 -7.04 2.91 -12.17
N ALA A 46 -8.12 3.59 -11.78
CA ALA A 46 -8.30 5.00 -12.10
C ALA A 46 -7.21 5.87 -11.48
N PHE A 47 -6.79 5.58 -10.24
CA PHE A 47 -5.76 6.32 -9.52
C PHE A 47 -4.39 6.18 -10.19
N ARG A 48 -3.98 4.94 -10.50
CA ARG A 48 -2.75 4.65 -11.26
C ARG A 48 -2.76 5.22 -12.67
N GLU A 49 -3.93 5.34 -13.31
CA GLU A 49 -4.06 5.96 -14.63
C GLU A 49 -4.13 7.49 -14.60
N GLY A 50 -4.15 8.11 -13.41
CA GLY A 50 -4.29 9.57 -13.26
C GLY A 50 -5.68 10.09 -13.61
N LYS A 51 -6.70 9.23 -13.49
CA LYS A 51 -8.11 9.52 -13.82
C LYS A 51 -9.03 9.53 -12.59
N TYR A 52 -8.47 9.39 -11.39
CA TYR A 52 -9.23 9.44 -10.15
C TYR A 52 -9.28 10.86 -9.59
N LEU A 53 -10.21 11.11 -8.66
CA LEU A 53 -10.37 12.43 -8.02
C LEU A 53 -9.12 12.82 -7.23
N GLU A 54 -8.50 11.84 -6.58
CA GLU A 54 -7.24 11.99 -5.85
C GLU A 54 -6.06 11.68 -6.76
N THR A 55 -4.92 12.31 -6.47
CA THR A 55 -3.65 12.08 -7.14
C THR A 55 -2.56 11.80 -6.11
N PRO A 56 -1.54 10.98 -6.43
CA PRO A 56 -0.39 10.81 -5.55
C PRO A 56 0.27 12.14 -5.19
N GLU A 57 0.52 12.35 -3.89
CA GLU A 57 1.33 13.48 -3.43
C GLU A 57 2.77 13.41 -3.96
N LYS A 58 3.29 12.19 -4.13
CA LYS A 58 4.60 11.91 -4.72
C LYS A 58 4.63 10.55 -5.40
N LEU A 59 5.55 10.42 -6.34
CA LEU A 59 5.94 9.14 -6.94
C LEU A 59 7.29 8.68 -6.35
N PRO A 60 7.52 7.37 -6.17
CA PRO A 60 6.58 6.27 -6.39
C PRO A 60 5.44 6.24 -5.37
N SER A 61 4.25 5.86 -5.84
CA SER A 61 3.04 5.76 -5.02
C SER A 61 2.58 4.31 -4.85
N THR A 62 1.84 4.04 -3.79
CA THR A 62 1.26 2.74 -3.45
C THR A 62 -0.17 2.62 -3.97
N LEU A 63 -0.71 1.40 -3.92
CA LEU A 63 -2.10 1.09 -4.21
C LEU A 63 -2.69 0.27 -3.06
N GLY A 64 -4.02 0.16 -3.05
CA GLY A 64 -4.77 -0.70 -2.14
C GLY A 64 -5.45 0.08 -1.02
N TYR A 65 -6.74 -0.16 -0.86
CA TYR A 65 -7.56 0.39 0.23
C TYR A 65 -7.93 -0.66 1.28
N GLU A 66 -7.78 -1.95 0.95
CA GLU A 66 -8.30 -3.06 1.73
C GLU A 66 -7.27 -4.19 1.84
N ALA A 67 -7.12 -4.73 3.04
CA ALA A 67 -6.25 -5.88 3.29
C ALA A 67 -6.81 -6.74 4.43
N ALA A 68 -6.46 -8.03 4.40
CA ALA A 68 -6.67 -8.97 5.49
C ALA A 68 -5.36 -9.72 5.78
N GLY A 69 -5.15 -10.04 7.04
CA GLY A 69 -3.92 -10.72 7.48
C GLY A 69 -3.84 -10.84 8.99
N VAL A 70 -2.63 -11.07 9.47
CA VAL A 70 -2.35 -11.29 10.90
C VAL A 70 -1.65 -10.06 11.48
N ILE A 71 -2.12 -9.57 12.62
CA ILE A 71 -1.40 -8.55 13.38
C ILE A 71 -0.13 -9.21 13.94
N ASP A 72 1.04 -8.74 13.52
CA ASP A 72 2.34 -9.31 13.92
C ASP A 72 3.16 -8.41 14.86
N ALA A 73 2.73 -7.15 15.01
CA ALA A 73 3.21 -6.23 16.03
C ALA A 73 2.17 -5.13 16.30
N ILE A 74 2.24 -4.54 17.49
CA ILE A 74 1.40 -3.40 17.90
C ILE A 74 2.27 -2.29 18.48
N GLY A 75 1.89 -1.04 18.24
CA GLY A 75 2.49 0.12 18.87
C GLY A 75 1.97 0.36 20.29
N ALA A 76 2.57 1.33 20.97
CA ALA A 76 2.13 1.73 22.31
C ALA A 76 0.66 2.17 22.29
N GLY A 77 -0.08 1.84 23.36
CA GLY A 77 -1.48 2.24 23.53
C GLY A 77 -2.52 1.37 22.82
N VAL A 78 -2.11 0.35 22.05
CA VAL A 78 -3.01 -0.63 21.44
C VAL A 78 -3.25 -1.81 22.41
N THR A 79 -4.50 -2.26 22.54
CA THR A 79 -4.92 -3.39 23.42
C THR A 79 -5.81 -4.38 22.71
#